data_AF-A0A7G2K0W9-F1
#
_entry.id   AF-A0A7G2K0W9-F1
#
_cell.length_a   1.000
_cell.length_b   1.000
_cell.length_c   1.000
_cell.angle_alpha   90.00
_cell.angle_beta   90.00
_cell.angle_gamma   90.00
#
_symmetry.space_group_name_H-M   'P 1'
#
loop_
_entity.id
_entity.type
_entity.pdbx_description
1 polymer ?
#
loop_
_entity_poly.entity_id
_entity_poly.type
_entity_poly.pdbx_seq_one_letter_code
_entity_poly.pdbx_strand_id
1 'polypeptide(L)'
;VYLTGAGCSICGAAAVMAAEPVIKAESHKVSVAIAVVVIFGTLSIFTYPFFYTWSQDLINAHQFGIYVGSSVHEVAQVYAIGGNIDPIVANTAVITKMIRVMMLAPFLLMLSWLLTRSNGVSENTSHKITIPWFAVLFIGVAIFN
;
A
#
# COMPACT_ATOMS: atom_id res chain seq x y z
N VAL A 1 -5.50 8.40 13.88
CA VAL A 1 -4.12 8.64 13.38
C VAL A 1 -3.41 7.33 13.05
N TYR A 2 -3.35 6.34 13.95
CA TYR A 2 -2.69 5.04 13.67
C TYR A 2 -3.20 4.33 12.39
N LEU A 3 -4.52 4.27 12.18
CA LEU A 3 -5.13 3.71 10.96
C LEU A 3 -4.70 4.45 9.69
N THR A 4 -4.82 5.77 9.71
CA THR A 4 -4.48 6.64 8.58
C THR A 4 -2.99 6.56 8.26
N GLY A 5 -2.13 6.53 9.28
CA GLY A 5 -0.69 6.34 9.13
C GLY A 5 -0.33 4.97 8.54
N ALA A 6 -0.96 3.89 9.01
CA ALA A 6 -0.77 2.55 8.44
C ALA A 6 -1.29 2.44 7.00
N GLY A 7 -2.44 3.06 6.70
CA GLY A 7 -2.99 3.16 5.36
C GLY A 7 -2.08 3.92 4.40
N CYS A 8 -1.64 5.11 4.78
CA CYS A 8 -0.77 5.95 3.96
C CYS A 8 0.64 5.38 3.77
N SER A 9 1.17 4.60 4.72
CA SER A 9 2.53 4.07 4.60
C SER A 9 2.66 2.91 3.61
N ILE A 10 1.61 2.12 3.36
CA ILE A 10 1.75 0.86 2.61
C ILE A 10 0.87 0.81 1.35
N CYS A 11 -0.42 0.49 1.50
CA CYS A 11 -1.29 0.21 0.36
C CYS A 11 -2.72 0.74 0.51
N GLY A 12 -2.91 1.75 1.37
CA GLY A 12 -4.21 2.39 1.51
C GLY A 12 -5.19 1.53 2.30
N ALA A 13 -6.36 1.25 1.72
CA ALA A 13 -7.47 0.60 2.42
C ALA A 13 -7.12 -0.81 2.95
N ALA A 14 -6.34 -1.59 2.19
CA ALA A 14 -5.93 -2.93 2.61
C ALA A 14 -5.08 -2.93 3.89
N ALA A 15 -4.21 -1.93 4.06
CA ALA A 15 -3.43 -1.77 5.29
C ALA A 15 -4.30 -1.30 6.48
N VAL A 16 -5.29 -0.43 6.23
CA VAL A 16 -6.26 0.00 7.24
C VAL A 16 -7.06 -1.20 7.76
N MET A 17 -7.58 -2.05 6.86
CA MET A 17 -8.34 -3.25 7.22
C MET A 17 -7.47 -4.29 7.94
N ALA A 18 -6.20 -4.45 7.55
CA ALA A 18 -5.29 -5.37 8.24
C ALA A 18 -4.92 -4.88 9.65
N ALA A 19 -4.85 -3.56 9.88
CA ALA A 19 -4.52 -2.98 11.17
C ALA A 19 -5.73 -2.93 12.14
N GLU A 20 -6.94 -2.85 11.60
CA GLU A 20 -8.21 -2.76 12.36
C GLU A 20 -8.31 -3.78 13.52
N PRO A 21 -8.16 -5.11 13.29
CA PRO A 21 -8.32 -6.10 14.35
C PRO A 21 -7.20 -6.03 15.39
N VAL A 22 -6.03 -5.51 15.01
CA VAL A 22 -4.85 -5.41 15.89
C VAL A 22 -5.03 -4.26 16.89
N ILE A 23 -5.56 -3.12 16.44
CA ILE A 23 -5.73 -1.93 17.29
C ILE A 23 -7.15 -1.81 17.88
N LYS A 24 -8.04 -2.77 17.59
CA LYS A 24 -9.45 -2.79 18.01
C LYS A 24 -10.17 -1.48 17.71
N ALA A 25 -10.05 -1.01 16.46
CA ALA A 25 -10.63 0.27 16.07
C ALA A 25 -12.15 0.19 15.90
N GLU A 26 -12.85 1.27 16.22
CA GLU A 26 -14.27 1.41 15.90
C GLU A 26 -14.48 1.44 14.37
N SER A 27 -15.51 0.74 13.90
CA SER A 27 -15.86 0.62 12.48
C SER A 27 -16.00 1.98 11.77
N HIS A 28 -16.59 2.98 12.42
CA HIS A 28 -16.68 4.35 11.88
C HIS A 28 -15.30 4.95 11.55
N LYS A 29 -14.29 4.75 12.42
CA LYS A 29 -12.93 5.29 12.20
C LYS A 29 -12.22 4.60 11.04
N VAL A 30 -12.50 3.31 10.83
CA VAL A 30 -12.00 2.50 9.71
C VAL A 30 -12.60 2.99 8.40
N SER A 31 -13.92 3.16 8.34
CA SER A 31 -14.62 3.68 7.16
C SER A 31 -14.14 5.09 6.79
N VAL A 32 -13.97 5.98 7.77
CA VAL A 32 -13.44 7.34 7.51
C VAL A 32 -12.00 7.27 6.98
N ALA A 33 -11.14 6.43 7.55
CA ALA A 33 -9.77 6.27 7.08
C ALA A 33 -9.71 5.76 5.63
N ILE A 34 -10.54 4.76 5.29
CA ILE A 34 -10.65 4.24 3.91
C ILE A 34 -11.17 5.33 2.96
N ALA A 35 -12.23 6.04 3.35
CA ALA A 35 -12.83 7.09 2.52
C ALA A 35 -11.82 8.19 2.16
N VAL A 36 -11.05 8.66 3.15
CA VAL A 36 -10.01 9.67 2.93
C VAL A 36 -8.96 9.17 1.94
N VAL A 37 -8.47 7.94 2.12
CA VAL A 37 -7.49 7.31 1.22
C VAL A 37 -8.01 7.22 -0.22
N VAL A 38 -9.26 6.79 -0.39
CA VAL A 38 -9.87 6.64 -1.71
C VAL A 38 -10.07 8.01 -2.37
N ILE A 39 -10.54 9.01 -1.63
CA ILE A 39 -10.77 10.37 -2.17
C ILE A 39 -9.45 10.98 -2.66
N PHE A 40 -8.40 10.95 -1.84
CA PHE A 40 -7.08 11.45 -2.25
C PHE A 40 -6.51 10.67 -3.43
N GLY A 41 -6.69 9.34 -3.41
CA GLY A 41 -6.25 8.47 -4.49
C GLY A 41 -6.96 8.74 -5.83
N THR A 42 -8.27 8.96 -5.80
CA THR A 42 -9.06 9.32 -6.98
C THR A 42 -8.67 10.69 -7.50
N LEU A 43 -8.44 11.67 -6.61
CA LEU A 43 -7.96 12.99 -7.01
C LEU A 43 -6.61 12.89 -7.72
N SER A 44 -5.69 12.04 -7.24
CA SER A 44 -4.39 11.81 -7.88
C SER A 44 -4.48 11.24 -9.29
N ILE A 45 -5.56 10.52 -9.65
CA ILE A 45 -5.75 10.03 -11.03
C ILE A 45 -5.73 11.18 -12.04
N PHE A 46 -6.28 12.33 -11.67
CA PHE A 46 -6.35 13.50 -12.54
C PHE A 46 -5.15 14.42 -12.39
N THR A 47 -4.65 14.59 -11.16
CA THR A 47 -3.54 15.53 -10.89
C THR A 47 -2.20 15.04 -11.42
N TYR A 48 -1.89 13.74 -11.34
CA TYR A 48 -0.57 13.22 -11.74
C TYR A 48 -0.30 13.28 -13.24
N PRO A 49 -1.23 12.88 -14.14
CA PRO A 49 -1.02 13.03 -15.58
C PRO A 49 -0.82 14.50 -16.00
N PHE A 50 -1.58 15.42 -15.39
CA PHE A 50 -1.42 16.86 -15.62
C PHE A 50 -0.06 17.37 -15.14
N PHE A 51 0.40 16.89 -13.98
CA PHE A 51 1.72 17.24 -13.47
C PHE A 51 2.85 16.69 -14.36
N TYR A 52 2.72 15.46 -14.86
CA TYR A 52 3.69 14.86 -15.77
C TYR A 52 3.87 15.66 -17.06
N THR A 53 2.77 16.18 -17.62
CA THR A 53 2.83 17.00 -18.85
C THR A 53 3.67 18.27 -18.65
N TRP A 54 3.70 18.81 -17.43
CA TRP A 54 4.51 19.97 -17.09
C TRP A 54 5.95 19.63 -16.70
N SER A 55 6.19 18.44 -16.13
CA SER A 55 7.51 18.01 -15.65
C SER A 55 8.29 17.10 -16.62
N GLN A 56 7.75 16.78 -17.79
CA GLN A 56 8.32 15.79 -18.72
C GLN A 56 9.76 16.08 -19.16
N ASP A 57 10.16 17.35 -19.22
CA ASP A 57 11.53 17.74 -19.58
C ASP A 57 12.54 17.55 -18.42
N LEU A 58 12.05 17.43 -17.19
CA LEU A 58 12.85 17.36 -15.97
C LEU A 58 12.94 15.93 -15.40
N ILE A 59 11.95 15.08 -15.66
CA ILE A 59 11.85 13.75 -15.08
C ILE A 59 11.57 12.70 -16.16
N ASN A 60 12.37 11.63 -16.16
CA ASN A 60 12.17 10.53 -17.10
C ASN A 60 10.93 9.70 -16.70
N ALA A 61 10.24 9.10 -17.69
CA ALA A 61 9.14 8.15 -17.51
C ALA A 61 9.40 7.10 -16.42
N HIS A 62 10.60 6.50 -16.36
CA HIS A 62 10.92 5.52 -15.32
C HIS A 62 10.95 6.13 -13.91
N GLN A 63 11.55 7.32 -13.76
CA GLN A 63 11.61 8.03 -12.48
C GLN A 63 10.21 8.47 -12.04
N PHE A 64 9.40 8.94 -12.99
CA PHE A 64 8.02 9.29 -12.73
C PHE A 64 7.17 8.07 -12.33
N GLY A 65 7.40 6.92 -12.96
CA GLY A 65 6.79 5.65 -12.58
C GLY A 65 7.10 5.30 -11.12
N ILE A 66 8.37 5.36 -10.71
CA ILE A 66 8.75 5.16 -9.29
C ILE A 66 8.05 6.16 -8.38
N TYR A 67 7.97 7.43 -8.78
CA TYR A 67 7.30 8.47 -8.00
C TYR A 67 5.80 8.18 -7.82
N VAL A 68 5.08 7.84 -8.89
CA VAL A 68 3.66 7.46 -8.84
C VAL A 68 3.46 6.23 -7.95
N GLY A 69 4.23 5.15 -8.19
CA GLY A 69 4.10 3.90 -7.45
C GLY A 69 4.44 4.02 -5.95
N SER A 70 5.35 4.93 -5.59
CA SER A 70 5.74 5.19 -4.19
C SER A 70 4.77 6.11 -3.45
N SER A 71 4.08 7.03 -4.14
CA SER A 71 3.24 8.05 -3.51
C SER A 71 1.74 7.69 -3.49
N VAL A 72 1.22 7.07 -4.54
CA VAL A 72 -0.21 6.79 -4.67
C VAL A 72 -0.61 5.61 -3.79
N HIS A 73 -1.82 5.69 -3.23
CA HIS A 73 -2.24 4.83 -2.14
C HIS A 73 -2.69 3.45 -2.59
N GLU A 74 -3.33 3.33 -3.76
CA GLU A 74 -3.86 2.06 -4.26
C GLU A 74 -3.35 1.66 -5.65
N VAL A 75 -3.34 0.35 -5.88
CA VAL A 75 -2.79 -0.27 -7.10
C VAL A 75 -3.60 0.10 -8.33
N ALA A 76 -4.93 0.05 -8.24
CA ALA A 76 -5.82 0.40 -9.35
C ALA A 76 -5.61 1.85 -9.79
N GLN A 77 -5.41 2.77 -8.84
CA GLN A 77 -5.17 4.18 -9.11
C GLN A 77 -3.78 4.40 -9.72
N VAL A 78 -2.75 3.70 -9.23
CA VAL A 78 -1.40 3.71 -9.81
C VAL A 78 -1.44 3.28 -11.28
N TYR A 79 -2.13 2.17 -11.58
CA TYR A 79 -2.29 1.68 -12.94
C TYR A 79 -3.06 2.68 -13.81
N ALA A 80 -4.14 3.25 -13.30
CA ALA A 80 -4.93 4.26 -14.02
C ALA A 80 -4.09 5.51 -14.37
N ILE A 81 -3.27 6.01 -13.43
CA ILE A 81 -2.39 7.15 -13.69
C ILE A 81 -1.36 6.82 -14.78
N GLY A 82 -0.60 5.74 -14.60
CA GLY A 82 0.44 5.38 -15.55
C GLY A 82 -0.11 5.03 -16.94
N GLY A 83 -1.25 4.35 -17.00
CA GLY A 83 -1.91 3.97 -18.26
C GLY A 83 -2.44 5.17 -19.05
N ASN A 84 -2.67 6.32 -18.41
CA ASN A 84 -3.02 7.58 -19.09
C ASN A 84 -1.79 8.40 -19.51
N ILE A 85 -0.58 7.97 -19.15
CA ILE A 85 0.66 8.69 -19.45
C ILE A 85 1.50 7.94 -20.49
N ASP A 86 2.03 6.77 -20.12
CA ASP A 86 2.91 5.96 -20.96
C ASP A 86 3.02 4.52 -20.39
N PRO A 87 3.12 3.47 -21.23
CA PRO A 87 3.27 2.10 -20.77
C PRO A 87 4.46 1.86 -19.83
N ILE A 88 5.58 2.57 -20.01
CA ILE A 88 6.76 2.47 -19.15
C ILE A 88 6.42 3.02 -17.76
N VAL A 89 5.75 4.17 -17.69
CA VAL A 89 5.29 4.76 -16.41
C VAL A 89 4.36 3.78 -15.69
N ALA A 90 3.39 3.20 -16.40
CA ALA A 90 2.44 2.24 -15.83
C ALA A 90 3.16 1.02 -15.23
N ASN A 91 4.04 0.38 -16.01
CA ASN A 91 4.75 -0.82 -15.58
C ASN A 91 5.67 -0.53 -14.39
N THR A 92 6.50 0.52 -14.46
CA THR A 92 7.40 0.88 -13.37
C THR A 92 6.63 1.28 -12.11
N ALA A 93 5.51 1.99 -12.25
CA ALA A 93 4.70 2.39 -11.10
C ALA A 93 4.01 1.21 -10.43
N VAL A 94 3.44 0.28 -11.20
CA VAL A 94 2.82 -0.94 -10.65
C VAL A 94 3.85 -1.81 -9.95
N ILE A 95 5.02 -2.04 -10.56
CA ILE A 95 6.10 -2.82 -9.95
C ILE A 95 6.53 -2.19 -8.62
N THR A 96 6.80 -0.87 -8.62
CA THR A 96 7.17 -0.13 -7.40
C THR A 96 6.09 -0.25 -6.33
N LYS A 97 4.81 -0.15 -6.71
CA LYS A 97 3.68 -0.29 -5.78
C LYS A 97 3.60 -1.70 -5.21
N MET A 98 3.76 -2.74 -6.03
CA MET A 98 3.73 -4.14 -5.61
C MET A 98 4.83 -4.46 -4.59
N ILE A 99 6.05 -3.98 -4.81
CA ILE A 99 7.15 -4.13 -3.84
C ILE A 99 6.73 -3.58 -2.47
N ARG A 100 6.10 -2.41 -2.44
CA ARG A 100 5.59 -1.80 -1.20
C ARG A 100 4.43 -2.60 -0.59
N VAL A 101 3.53 -3.16 -1.39
CA VAL A 101 2.48 -4.07 -0.88
C VAL A 101 3.09 -5.32 -0.24
N MET A 102 4.14 -5.89 -0.82
CA MET A 102 4.86 -7.03 -0.22
C MET A 102 5.44 -6.69 1.16
N MET A 103 5.81 -5.42 1.39
CA MET A 103 6.25 -4.96 2.71
C MET A 103 5.15 -5.01 3.80
N LEU A 104 3.90 -5.31 3.46
CA LEU A 104 2.88 -5.66 4.48
C LEU A 104 3.32 -6.84 5.33
N ALA A 105 3.91 -7.88 4.72
CA ALA A 105 4.33 -9.08 5.44
C ALA A 105 5.36 -8.76 6.55
N PRO A 106 6.52 -8.11 6.26
CA PRO A 106 7.45 -7.71 7.31
C PRO A 106 6.86 -6.69 8.29
N PHE A 107 6.00 -5.76 7.83
CA PHE A 107 5.34 -4.81 8.72
C PHE A 107 4.45 -5.49 9.76
N LEU A 108 3.62 -6.46 9.36
CA LEU A 108 2.75 -7.20 10.27
C LEU A 108 3.55 -8.07 11.25
N LEU A 109 4.64 -8.70 10.79
CA LEU A 109 5.54 -9.47 11.67
C LEU A 109 6.19 -8.58 12.72
N MET A 110 6.70 -7.40 12.32
CA MET A 110 7.31 -6.44 13.23
C MET A 110 6.29 -5.88 14.24
N LEU A 111 5.09 -5.54 13.78
CA LEU A 111 4.01 -5.05 14.65
C LEU A 111 3.60 -6.12 15.67
N SER A 112 3.45 -7.37 15.25
CA SER A 112 3.16 -8.49 16.15
C SER A 112 4.25 -8.66 17.21
N TRP A 113 5.54 -8.62 16.81
CA TRP A 113 6.67 -8.76 17.73
C TRP A 113 6.73 -7.63 18.77
N LEU A 114 6.52 -6.38 18.34
CA LEU A 114 6.52 -5.22 19.24
C LEU A 114 5.38 -5.28 20.27
N LEU A 115 4.19 -5.71 19.86
CA LEU A 115 3.05 -5.86 20.76
C LEU A 115 3.23 -7.00 21.77
N THR A 116 3.81 -8.13 21.35
CA THR A 116 4.14 -9.24 22.27
C THR A 116 5.15 -8.81 23.33
N ARG A 117 6.14 -7.96 22.96
CA ARG A 117 7.16 -7.46 23.89
C ARG A 117 6.63 -6.42 24.88
N SER A 118 5.65 -5.60 24.48
CA SER A 118 5.08 -4.56 25.34
C SER A 118 4.10 -5.11 26.40
N ASN A 119 3.56 -6.32 26.20
CA ASN A 119 2.50 -6.86 27.06
C ASN A 119 2.93 -7.92 28.07
N GLY A 120 4.21 -8.30 28.20
CA GLY A 120 4.70 -9.09 29.35
C GLY A 120 3.98 -10.40 29.69
N VAL A 121 3.14 -10.96 28.81
CA VAL A 121 2.39 -12.19 29.07
C VAL A 121 3.06 -13.34 28.36
N SER A 122 3.82 -14.11 29.13
CA SER A 122 3.99 -15.54 28.92
C SER A 122 2.63 -16.20 29.15
N GLU A 123 1.96 -16.67 28.10
CA GLU A 123 1.28 -17.98 28.08
C GLU A 123 0.59 -18.25 26.72
N ASN A 124 1.07 -19.29 26.05
CA ASN A 124 0.27 -20.32 25.38
C ASN A 124 -0.94 -19.88 24.50
N THR A 125 -0.78 -18.89 23.64
CA THR A 125 -1.60 -18.79 22.44
C THR A 125 -0.69 -19.03 21.24
N SER A 126 -1.03 -20.06 20.46
CA SER A 126 -0.49 -20.28 19.13
C SER A 126 -0.63 -18.97 18.35
N HIS A 127 0.43 -18.17 18.32
CA HIS A 127 0.49 -16.96 17.50
C HIS A 127 0.49 -17.44 16.07
N LYS A 128 -0.72 -17.59 15.53
CA LYS A 128 -0.97 -17.99 14.16
C LYS A 128 -0.50 -16.82 13.30
N ILE A 129 0.78 -16.85 12.92
CA ILE A 129 1.35 -15.95 11.93
C ILE A 129 0.42 -16.04 10.73
N THR A 130 -0.42 -15.02 10.56
CA THR A 130 -1.37 -14.98 9.46
C THR A 130 -0.57 -14.48 8.27
N ILE A 131 0.06 -15.43 7.59
CA ILE A 131 0.77 -15.16 6.35
C ILE A 131 -0.29 -14.65 5.37
N PRO A 132 -0.17 -13.42 4.84
CA PRO A 132 -1.11 -12.92 3.85
C PRO A 132 -0.97 -13.76 2.59
N TRP A 133 -1.91 -14.71 2.39
CA TRP A 133 -1.91 -15.65 1.26
C TRP A 133 -1.86 -14.93 -0.09
N PHE A 134 -2.41 -13.71 -0.17
CA PHE A 134 -2.28 -12.81 -1.31
C PHE A 134 -0.81 -12.55 -1.70
N ALA A 135 0.07 -12.27 -0.73
CA ALA A 135 1.48 -12.01 -1.01
C ALA A 135 2.19 -13.28 -1.51
N VAL A 136 1.87 -14.44 -0.93
CA VAL A 136 2.43 -15.74 -1.36
C VAL A 136 2.01 -16.08 -2.78
N LEU A 137 0.72 -15.92 -3.10
CA LEU A 137 0.20 -16.13 -4.45
C LEU A 137 0.83 -15.15 -5.46
N PHE A 138 0.96 -13.87 -5.09
CA PHE A 138 1.60 -12.88 -5.96
C PHE A 138 3.05 -13.26 -6.26
N ILE A 139 3.83 -13.65 -5.26
CA ILE A 139 5.23 -14.09 -5.45
C ILE A 139 5.27 -15.33 -6.34
N GLY A 140 4.38 -16.30 -6.12
CA GLY A 140 4.31 -17.51 -6.94
C GLY A 140 4.02 -17.21 -8.41
N VAL A 141 3.06 -16.33 -8.69
CA VAL A 141 2.74 -15.90 -10.07
C VAL A 141 3.87 -15.07 -10.68
N ALA A 142 4.50 -14.18 -9.91
CA ALA A 142 5.60 -13.34 -10.37
C ALA A 142 6.89 -14.13 -10.69
N ILE A 143 7.12 -15.28 -10.03
CA ILE A 143 8.23 -16.19 -10.39
C ILE A 143 7.91 -16.98 -11.67
N PHE A 144 6.64 -17.26 -11.92
CA PHE A 144 6.20 -18.04 -13.08
C PHE A 144 6.14 -17.23 -14.40
N ASN A 145 5.92 -15.92 -14.30
CA ASN A 145 5.79 -14.99 -15.43
C ASN A 145 7.12 -14.27 -15.71
#